data_AF-A0A2A5M8R1-F1
#
_entry.id   AF-A0A2A5M8R1-F1
#
_cell.length_a   1.000
_cell.length_b   1.000
_cell.length_c   1.000
_cell.angle_alpha   90.00
_cell.angle_beta   90.00
_cell.angle_gamma   90.00
#
_symmetry.space_group_name_H-M   'P 1'
#
loop_
_entity.id
_entity.type
_entity.pdbx_description
1 polymer ?
#
loop_
_entity_poly.entity_id
_entity_poly.type
_entity_poly.pdbx_seq_one_letter_code
_entity_poly.pdbx_strand_id
1 'polypeptide(L)'
;KDVVHLHGFLPELRCLKCEEIFNIGYEKITDKQCPKCKSKDLRHNIVMFEEQAPAYAMLYSLLNQTSLFISVGTSGAVLPVGRYASMCEKSILNIYEKDANLERYFDKIYIEDIISAIDKIALDIENFMKDGNV
;
A
#
# COMPACT_ATOMS: atom_id res chain seq x y z
N LYS A 1 -6.20 11.60 -5.08
CA LYS A 1 -5.57 12.49 -4.07
C LYS A 1 -5.54 11.80 -2.70
N ASP A 2 -5.67 10.47 -2.68
CA ASP A 2 -6.19 9.69 -1.55
C ASP A 2 -5.27 8.49 -1.29
N VAL A 3 -3.96 8.70 -1.45
CA VAL A 3 -2.95 7.64 -1.27
C VAL A 3 -2.62 7.52 0.21
N VAL A 4 -2.79 6.32 0.76
CA VAL A 4 -2.37 5.98 2.11
C VAL A 4 -1.02 5.29 2.06
N HIS A 5 0.01 5.94 2.58
CA HIS A 5 1.33 5.37 2.74
C HIS A 5 1.42 4.52 4.01
N LEU A 6 1.04 3.24 3.93
CA LEU A 6 0.96 2.34 5.09
C LEU A 6 2.28 2.23 5.88
N HIS A 7 3.41 2.32 5.18
CA HIS A 7 4.76 2.22 5.75
C HIS A 7 5.51 3.55 5.73
N GLY A 8 4.79 4.67 5.70
CA GLY A 8 5.39 6.00 5.64
C GLY A 8 5.84 6.41 4.23
N PHE A 9 6.44 7.61 4.14
CA PHE A 9 6.69 8.27 2.87
C PHE A 9 8.16 8.66 2.76
N LEU A 10 8.86 8.07 1.77
CA LEU A 10 10.31 8.21 1.64
C LEU A 10 10.81 9.66 1.55
N PRO A 11 10.15 10.59 0.82
CA PRO A 11 10.55 11.99 0.77
C PRO A 11 10.49 12.74 2.10
N GLU A 12 9.92 12.15 3.15
CA GLU A 12 9.86 12.75 4.47
C GLU A 12 10.98 12.24 5.38
N LEU A 13 11.44 13.14 6.24
CA LEU A 13 12.32 12.83 7.37
C LEU A 13 11.56 13.01 8.68
N ARG A 14 11.90 12.21 9.69
CA ARG A 14 11.50 12.38 11.09
C ARG A 14 12.71 12.67 11.95
N CYS A 15 12.62 13.69 12.79
CA CYS A 15 13.64 14.00 13.79
C CYS A 15 13.53 13.07 15.00
N LEU A 16 14.61 12.39 15.35
CA LEU A 16 14.63 11.48 16.50
C LEU A 16 14.64 12.20 17.86
N LYS A 17 14.95 13.50 17.88
CA LYS A 17 14.98 14.32 19.10
C LYS A 17 13.64 14.97 19.47
N CYS A 18 12.87 15.43 18.47
CA CYS A 18 11.65 16.21 18.70
C CYS A 18 10.45 15.79 17.84
N GLU A 19 10.63 14.69 17.10
CA GLU A 19 9.59 14.03 16.29
C GLU A 19 9.02 14.84 15.13
N GLU A 20 9.57 16.02 14.85
CA GLU A 20 9.18 16.83 13.69
C GLU A 20 9.34 16.03 12.39
N ILE A 21 8.29 16.02 11.58
CA ILE A 21 8.27 15.41 10.25
C ILE A 21 8.32 16.53 9.21
N PHE A 22 9.19 16.41 8.21
CA PHE A 22 9.31 17.40 7.15
C PHE A 22 9.79 16.76 5.84
N ASN A 23 9.36 17.33 4.71
CA ASN A 23 9.62 16.80 3.38
C ASN A 23 10.91 17.38 2.78
N ILE A 24 11.75 16.53 2.19
CA ILE A 24 13.00 16.88 1.50
C ILE A 24 12.95 16.55 -0.01
N GLY A 25 11.79 16.14 -0.53
CA GLY A 25 11.65 15.67 -1.91
C GLY A 25 12.52 14.44 -2.17
N TYR A 26 13.26 14.47 -3.27
CA TYR A 26 14.23 13.43 -3.64
C TYR A 26 15.67 13.89 -3.42
N GLU A 27 15.89 14.84 -2.52
CA GLU A 27 17.22 15.26 -2.12
C GLU A 27 17.88 14.25 -1.17
N LYS A 28 19.20 14.34 -1.02
CA LYS A 28 19.93 13.51 -0.06
C LYS A 28 19.67 14.01 1.36
N ILE A 29 19.59 13.07 2.31
CA ILE A 29 19.49 13.38 3.75
C ILE A 29 20.76 14.07 4.31
N THR A 30 21.90 13.92 3.62
CA THR A 30 23.18 14.50 4.03
C THR A 30 23.06 16.02 4.26
N ASP A 31 23.66 16.51 5.34
CA ASP A 31 23.69 17.92 5.75
C ASP A 31 22.33 18.55 6.13
N LYS A 32 21.25 17.77 6.16
CA LYS A 32 19.96 18.24 6.66
C LYS A 32 19.96 18.36 8.19
N GLN A 33 19.17 19.31 8.68
CA GLN A 33 18.90 19.52 10.10
C GLN A 33 17.40 19.65 10.29
N CYS A 34 16.91 19.20 11.45
CA CYS A 34 15.52 19.40 11.82
C CYS A 34 15.18 20.90 11.78
N PRO A 35 14.14 21.33 11.04
CA PRO A 35 13.79 22.74 10.92
C PRO A 35 13.41 23.36 12.26
N LYS A 36 12.86 22.55 13.18
CA LYS A 36 12.37 22.94 14.51
C LYS A 36 13.46 23.00 15.59
N CYS A 37 14.23 21.92 15.78
CA CYS A 37 15.19 21.83 16.90
C CYS A 37 16.67 21.85 16.47
N LYS A 38 16.95 21.97 15.16
CA LYS A 38 18.29 21.98 14.56
C LYS A 38 19.14 20.71 14.76
N SER A 39 18.56 19.66 15.34
CA SER A 39 19.23 18.35 15.44
C SER A 39 19.57 17.79 14.07
N LYS A 40 20.74 17.16 13.95
CA LYS A 40 21.15 16.35 12.79
C LYS A 40 20.70 14.89 12.91
N ASP A 41 20.12 14.52 14.05
CA ASP A 41 19.61 13.17 14.30
C ASP A 41 18.25 12.97 13.60
N LEU A 42 18.34 12.55 12.35
CA LEU A 42 17.26 12.44 11.38
C LEU A 42 17.27 11.04 10.76
N ARG A 43 16.09 10.53 10.43
CA ARG A 43 15.90 9.34 9.59
C ARG A 43 14.73 9.56 8.65
N HIS A 44 14.63 8.75 7.60
CA HIS A 44 13.43 8.74 6.76
C HIS A 44 12.20 8.41 7.60
N ASN A 45 11.09 9.07 7.30
CA ASN A 45 9.78 8.86 7.91
C ASN A 45 9.10 7.63 7.29
N ILE A 46 9.75 6.48 7.44
CA ILE A 46 9.27 5.17 7.00
C ILE A 46 9.19 4.24 8.21
N VAL A 47 8.23 3.32 8.15
CA VAL A 47 8.04 2.26 9.13
C VAL A 47 9.03 1.14 8.84
N MET A 48 9.92 0.86 9.78
CA MET A 48 10.85 -0.27 9.71
C MET A 48 10.20 -1.54 10.25
N PHE A 49 10.83 -2.69 10.01
CA PHE A 49 10.44 -3.92 10.70
C PHE A 49 10.43 -3.70 12.22
N GLU A 50 9.44 -4.29 12.88
CA GLU A 50 9.20 -4.19 14.33
C GLU A 50 8.70 -2.82 14.83
N GLU A 51 8.60 -1.80 13.97
CA GLU A 51 7.95 -0.54 14.32
C GLU A 51 6.42 -0.62 14.18
N GLN A 52 5.73 0.23 14.95
CA GLN A 52 4.29 0.38 14.82
C GLN A 52 3.91 1.04 13.48
N ALA A 53 2.94 0.46 12.78
CA ALA A 53 2.40 0.96 11.52
C ALA A 53 1.01 1.60 11.74
N PRO A 54 0.92 2.87 12.19
CA PRO A 54 -0.36 3.47 12.62
C PRO A 54 -1.41 3.51 11.50
N ALA A 55 -0.98 3.63 10.24
CA ALA A 55 -1.87 3.67 9.08
C ALA A 55 -2.61 2.34 8.84
N TYR A 56 -2.22 1.23 9.49
CA TYR A 56 -2.98 -0.02 9.43
C TYR A 56 -4.39 0.13 10.03
N ALA A 57 -4.58 0.96 11.05
CA ALA A 57 -5.92 1.21 11.60
C ALA A 57 -6.87 1.78 10.53
N MET A 58 -6.36 2.69 9.69
CA MET A 58 -7.13 3.24 8.57
C MET A 58 -7.35 2.20 7.47
N LEU A 59 -6.35 1.38 7.14
CA LEU A 59 -6.51 0.26 6.21
C LEU A 59 -7.67 -0.66 6.63
N TYR A 60 -7.69 -1.11 7.89
CA TYR A 60 -8.74 -2.00 8.38
C TYR A 60 -10.12 -1.34 8.41
N SER A 61 -10.18 -0.05 8.77
CA SER A 61 -11.44 0.70 8.73
C SER A 61 -12.00 0.83 7.31
N LEU A 62 -11.14 1.03 6.32
CA LEU A 62 -11.54 1.10 4.90
C LEU A 62 -11.92 -0.28 4.38
N LEU A 63 -11.15 -1.33 4.68
CA LEU A 63 -11.45 -2.71 4.27
C LEU A 63 -12.85 -3.16 4.70
N ASN A 64 -13.29 -2.78 5.92
CA ASN A 64 -14.65 -3.11 6.39
C ASN A 64 -15.77 -2.45 5.58
N GLN A 65 -15.46 -1.46 4.75
CA GLN A 65 -16.40 -0.72 3.90
C GLN A 65 -16.19 -1.03 2.41
N THR A 66 -15.28 -1.95 2.09
CA THR A 66 -14.88 -2.26 0.71
C THR A 66 -15.67 -3.44 0.16
N SER A 67 -16.40 -3.23 -0.94
CA SER A 67 -17.05 -4.33 -1.68
C SER A 67 -16.11 -4.98 -2.70
N LEU A 68 -15.26 -4.21 -3.39
CA LEU A 68 -14.26 -4.71 -4.35
C LEU A 68 -12.84 -4.44 -3.88
N PHE A 69 -12.06 -5.50 -3.63
CA PHE A 69 -10.66 -5.40 -3.24
C PHE A 69 -9.72 -5.79 -4.39
N ILE A 70 -8.80 -4.89 -4.74
CA ILE A 70 -7.83 -5.13 -5.81
C ILE A 70 -6.42 -5.08 -5.23
N SER A 71 -5.68 -6.16 -5.44
CA SER A 71 -4.30 -6.33 -4.97
C SER A 71 -3.36 -6.40 -6.17
N VAL A 72 -2.45 -5.44 -6.28
CA VAL A 72 -1.51 -5.33 -7.40
C VAL A 72 -0.08 -5.35 -6.88
N GLY A 73 0.77 -6.25 -7.41
CA GLY A 73 2.21 -6.20 -7.22
C GLY A 73 2.69 -6.49 -5.79
N THR A 74 2.00 -7.37 -5.05
CA THR A 74 2.39 -7.78 -3.70
C THR A 74 2.57 -9.29 -3.60
N SER A 75 3.56 -9.72 -2.82
CA SER A 75 3.75 -11.14 -2.46
C SER A 75 2.83 -11.62 -1.34
N GLY A 76 2.14 -10.70 -0.65
CA GLY A 76 1.35 -11.04 0.54
C GLY A 76 2.17 -11.47 1.76
N ALA A 77 3.50 -11.33 1.74
CA ALA A 77 4.37 -11.80 2.82
C ALA A 77 4.35 -10.91 4.08
N VAL A 78 4.06 -9.61 3.91
CA VAL A 78 4.03 -8.63 5.03
C VAL A 78 2.59 -8.38 5.49
N LEU A 79 1.68 -8.15 4.54
CA LEU A 79 0.26 -7.94 4.79
C LEU A 79 -0.53 -9.14 4.26
N PRO A 80 -1.48 -9.71 5.03
CA PRO A 80 -2.23 -10.89 4.64
C PRO A 80 -3.32 -10.54 3.61
N VAL A 81 -2.92 -10.10 2.42
CA VAL A 81 -3.83 -9.61 1.36
C VAL A 81 -4.84 -10.66 0.89
N GLY A 82 -4.52 -11.96 0.97
CA GLY A 82 -5.50 -13.02 0.74
C GLY A 82 -6.64 -13.02 1.77
N ARG A 83 -6.37 -12.65 3.03
CA ARG A 83 -7.43 -12.50 4.05
C ARG A 83 -8.27 -11.26 3.77
N TYR A 84 -7.67 -10.19 3.25
CA TYR A 84 -8.40 -8.97 2.88
C TYR A 84 -9.34 -9.23 1.72
N ALA A 85 -8.91 -10.01 0.72
CA ALA A 85 -9.78 -10.45 -0.37
C ALA A 85 -11.03 -11.18 0.15
N SER A 86 -10.85 -12.11 1.10
CA SER A 86 -11.97 -12.85 1.71
C SER A 86 -12.90 -12.00 2.59
N MET A 87 -12.55 -10.75 2.91
CA MET A 87 -13.41 -9.82 3.66
C MET A 87 -14.31 -8.98 2.76
N CYS A 88 -14.09 -9.02 1.44
CA CYS A 88 -14.80 -8.20 0.46
C CYS A 88 -15.74 -9.08 -0.40
N GLU A 89 -16.70 -8.47 -1.08
CA GLU A 89 -17.64 -9.20 -1.94
C GLU A 89 -16.97 -9.78 -3.18
N LYS A 90 -16.05 -9.00 -3.78
CA LYS A 90 -15.26 -9.38 -4.94
C LYS A 90 -13.81 -8.97 -4.78
N SER A 91 -12.93 -9.69 -5.48
CA SER A 91 -11.51 -9.47 -5.39
C SER A 91 -10.75 -9.76 -6.68
N ILE A 92 -9.74 -8.95 -6.96
CA ILE A 92 -8.85 -9.10 -8.12
C ILE A 92 -7.40 -9.12 -7.66
N LEU A 93 -6.63 -10.08 -8.17
CA LEU A 93 -5.18 -10.18 -7.96
C LEU A 93 -4.44 -9.91 -9.25
N ASN A 94 -3.44 -9.03 -9.23
CA ASN A 94 -2.41 -8.96 -10.24
C ASN A 94 -1.03 -9.22 -9.62
N ILE A 95 -0.35 -10.22 -10.18
CA ILE A 95 1.00 -10.65 -9.80
C ILE A 95 1.79 -10.94 -11.07
N TYR A 96 3.11 -10.75 -11.01
CA TYR A 96 3.98 -11.02 -12.17
C TYR A 96 4.31 -12.51 -12.30
N GLU A 97 4.49 -13.19 -11.17
CA GLU A 97 4.80 -14.61 -11.10
C GLU A 97 3.68 -15.36 -10.38
N LYS A 98 3.48 -16.62 -10.77
CA LYS A 98 2.44 -17.49 -10.22
C LYS A 98 2.68 -17.78 -8.73
N ASP A 99 1.63 -17.68 -7.91
CA ASP A 99 1.64 -18.05 -6.50
C ASP A 99 0.30 -18.71 -6.10
N ALA A 100 0.27 -20.04 -6.14
CA ALA A 100 -0.92 -20.82 -5.83
C ALA A 100 -1.39 -20.68 -4.36
N ASN A 101 -0.54 -20.18 -3.45
CA ASN A 101 -0.95 -19.87 -2.09
C ASN A 101 -1.75 -18.58 -2.01
N LEU A 102 -1.41 -17.59 -2.83
CA LEU A 102 -2.11 -16.33 -2.86
C LEU A 102 -3.35 -16.36 -3.78
N GLU A 103 -3.21 -16.94 -4.96
CA GLU A 103 -4.26 -17.04 -6.00
C GLU A 103 -5.58 -17.59 -5.46
N ARG A 104 -5.53 -18.61 -4.59
CA ARG A 104 -6.72 -19.30 -4.06
C ARG A 104 -7.70 -18.41 -3.29
N TYR A 105 -7.29 -17.22 -2.89
CA TYR A 105 -8.09 -16.30 -2.10
C TYR A 105 -8.85 -15.25 -2.94
N PHE A 106 -8.59 -15.19 -4.26
CA PHE A 106 -9.11 -14.14 -5.13
C PHE A 106 -10.09 -14.68 -6.18
N ASP A 107 -11.08 -13.87 -6.56
CA ASP A 107 -12.10 -14.23 -7.55
C ASP A 107 -11.54 -14.19 -8.99
N LYS A 108 -10.67 -13.21 -9.27
CA LYS A 108 -10.06 -13.02 -10.57
C LYS A 108 -8.57 -12.76 -10.47
N ILE A 109 -7.80 -13.32 -11.39
CA ILE A 109 -6.33 -13.33 -11.32
C ILE A 109 -5.75 -12.94 -12.68
N TYR A 110 -4.82 -11.99 -12.67
CA TYR A 110 -3.97 -11.61 -13.79
C TYR A 110 -2.51 -11.94 -13.45
N ILE A 111 -1.92 -12.91 -14.18
CA ILE A 111 -0.50 -13.30 -14.04
C ILE A 111 0.28 -12.71 -15.21
N GLU A 112 0.55 -11.41 -15.12
CA GLU A 112 1.23 -10.61 -16.15
C GLU A 112 1.71 -9.28 -15.54
N ASP A 113 2.52 -8.52 -16.28
CA ASP A 113 2.93 -7.19 -15.83
C ASP A 113 1.73 -6.24 -15.73
N ILE A 114 1.82 -5.25 -14.83
CA ILE A 114 0.71 -4.32 -14.59
C ILE A 114 0.39 -3.46 -15.82
N ILE A 115 1.35 -3.21 -16.71
CA ILE A 115 1.10 -2.39 -17.90
C ILE A 115 0.15 -3.14 -18.84
N SER A 116 0.32 -4.47 -18.96
CA SER A 116 -0.57 -5.33 -19.75
C SER A 116 -1.93 -5.60 -19.07
N ALA A 117 -1.98 -5.58 -17.73
CA ALA A 117 -3.20 -5.86 -16.97
C ALA A 117 -4.09 -4.64 -16.69
N ILE A 118 -3.54 -3.42 -16.62
CA ILE A 118 -4.23 -2.27 -16.04
C ILE A 118 -5.56 -1.93 -16.73
N ASP A 119 -5.61 -2.01 -18.06
CA ASP A 119 -6.84 -1.73 -18.82
C ASP A 119 -7.91 -2.81 -18.62
N LYS A 120 -7.49 -4.07 -18.41
CA LYS A 120 -8.39 -5.18 -18.10
C LYS A 120 -8.97 -5.02 -16.69
N ILE A 121 -8.14 -4.64 -15.72
CA ILE A 121 -8.57 -4.35 -14.36
C ILE A 121 -9.53 -3.15 -14.35
N ALA A 122 -9.25 -2.09 -15.13
CA ALA A 122 -10.14 -0.94 -15.26
C ALA A 122 -11.52 -1.36 -15.79
N LEU A 123 -11.56 -2.22 -16.81
CA LEU A 123 -12.81 -2.77 -17.33
C LEU A 123 -13.57 -3.60 -16.29
N ASP A 124 -12.87 -4.38 -15.47
CA ASP A 124 -13.48 -5.16 -14.40
C ASP A 124 -14.08 -4.28 -13.30
N ILE A 125 -13.42 -3.16 -12.97
CA ILE A 125 -13.97 -2.16 -12.06
C ILE A 125 -15.28 -1.59 -12.63
N GLU A 126 -15.31 -1.25 -13.92
CA GLU A 126 -16.52 -0.73 -14.56
C GLU A 126 -17.67 -1.76 -14.57
N ASN A 127 -17.36 -3.04 -14.82
CA ASN A 127 -18.34 -4.11 -14.80
C ASN A 127 -18.89 -4.32 -13.38
N PHE A 128 -18.00 -4.33 -12.38
CA PHE A 128 -18.39 -4.44 -10.98
C PHE A 128 -19.34 -3.32 -10.57
N MET A 129 -19.07 -2.08 -11.00
CA MET A 129 -19.93 -0.93 -10.69
C MET A 129 -21.29 -0.98 -11.40
N LYS A 130 -21.43 -1.74 -12.50
CA LYS A 130 -22.69 -1.91 -13.25
C LYS A 130 -23.56 -3.02 -12.69
N ASP A 131 -22.98 -4.19 -12.41
CA ASP A 131 -23.75 -5.40 -12.07
C ASP A 131 -23.14 -6.28 -10.98
N GLY A 132 -22.06 -5.84 -10.33
CA GLY A 132 -21.41 -6.55 -9.21
C GLY A 132 -20.47 -7.69 -9.62
N ASN A 133 -20.20 -7.87 -10.92
CA ASN A 133 -19.30 -8.92 -11.40
C ASN A 133 -17.89 -8.40 -11.72
N VAL A 134 -16.91 -9.28 -11.54
CA VAL A 134 -15.51 -9.09 -11.98
C VAL A 134 -15.13 -10.21 -12.93
#